data_AF-A0AAN8LY94-F1
#
_entry.id   AF-A0AAN8LY94-F1
#
_cell.length_a   1.000
_cell.length_b   1.000
_cell.length_c   1.000
_cell.angle_alpha   90.00
_cell.angle_beta   90.00
_cell.angle_gamma   90.00
#
_symmetry.space_group_name_H-M   'P 1'
#
loop_
_entity.id
_entity.type
_entity.pdbx_description
1 polymer ?
#
loop_
_entity_poly.entity_id
_entity_poly.type
_entity_poly.pdbx_seq_one_letter_code
_entity_poly.pdbx_strand_id
1 'polypeptide(L)'
;MTTSYCKFYSVCLHRNKLPSRLGVQYMGDITWIMSPRPNAPVVPWGLRKALNWVEEHYRGVAVYVVANGVQEDPARFNDSLRVYYLYSYINEALKAYTLDGVNLKGYFAYSLNDQRDPGFGLYGHVQDEEIIKASLSQYQNIIQHNGFPLQGTPASTLQCPSQPLPCPGCLVLAKRPVVGFLSLVGSAVLVTLGLIIYYAAKRHIDRG
;
A
#
# COMPACT_ATOMS: atom_id res chain seq x y z
N MET A 1 -14.01 -28.17 15.13
CA MET A 1 -13.05 -27.11 15.50
C MET A 1 -12.76 -26.28 14.26
N THR A 2 -13.44 -25.14 14.13
CA THR A 2 -13.28 -24.19 13.02
C THR A 2 -12.16 -23.23 13.38
N THR A 3 -11.04 -23.32 12.68
CA THR A 3 -9.95 -22.35 12.81
C THR A 3 -10.19 -21.22 11.81
N SER A 4 -10.83 -20.15 12.26
CA SER A 4 -10.94 -18.90 11.52
C SER A 4 -9.62 -18.13 11.63
N TYR A 5 -8.88 -17.99 10.54
CA TYR A 5 -7.78 -17.03 10.45
C TYR A 5 -8.21 -15.81 9.66
N CYS A 6 -8.52 -14.74 10.39
CA CYS A 6 -8.58 -13.39 9.86
C CYS A 6 -7.15 -12.92 9.53
N LYS A 7 -6.81 -12.74 8.25
CA LYS A 7 -5.58 -12.04 7.83
C LYS A 7 -5.94 -10.72 7.16
N PHE A 8 -5.79 -9.64 7.94
CA PHE A 8 -5.53 -8.24 7.57
C PHE A 8 -6.06 -7.73 6.21
N TYR A 9 -7.11 -6.89 6.30
CA TYR A 9 -7.66 -5.98 5.30
C TYR A 9 -8.04 -6.58 3.94
N SER A 10 -8.93 -7.56 3.93
CA SER A 10 -9.99 -7.56 2.91
C SER A 10 -11.16 -6.79 3.53
N VAL A 11 -11.67 -5.78 2.85
CA VAL A 11 -13.11 -5.50 3.00
C VAL A 11 -13.77 -6.83 2.65
N CYS A 12 -14.21 -7.56 3.67
CA CYS A 12 -15.11 -8.69 3.49
C CYS A 12 -16.39 -8.10 2.91
N LEU A 13 -16.45 -7.94 1.59
CA LEU A 13 -17.72 -8.08 0.89
C LEU A 13 -18.13 -9.51 1.19
N HIS A 14 -18.87 -9.68 2.29
CA HIS A 14 -19.64 -10.87 2.53
C HIS A 14 -20.39 -11.10 1.24
N ARG A 15 -20.09 -12.19 0.52
CA ARG A 15 -21.01 -12.72 -0.48
C ARG A 15 -22.27 -13.02 0.31
N ASN A 16 -23.17 -12.03 0.39
CA ASN A 16 -24.58 -12.30 0.47
C ASN A 16 -24.88 -13.00 -0.84
N LYS A 17 -24.65 -14.32 -0.85
CA LYS A 17 -25.29 -15.20 -1.80
C LYS A 17 -26.76 -15.08 -1.43
N LEU A 18 -27.44 -14.06 -1.97
CA LEU A 18 -28.88 -13.97 -1.86
C LEU A 18 -29.41 -15.34 -2.29
N PRO A 19 -30.32 -15.94 -1.52
CA PRO A 19 -30.86 -17.24 -1.87
C PRO A 19 -31.40 -17.17 -3.29
N SER A 20 -31.07 -18.19 -4.10
CA SER A 20 -31.39 -18.34 -5.54
C SER A 20 -32.90 -18.27 -5.88
N ARG A 21 -33.76 -17.96 -4.90
CA ARG A 21 -35.22 -17.85 -5.01
C ARG A 21 -35.68 -16.49 -5.49
N LEU A 22 -34.88 -15.42 -5.38
CA LEU A 22 -35.12 -14.20 -6.14
C LEU A 22 -34.22 -14.24 -7.37
N GLY A 23 -34.83 -14.29 -8.56
CA GLY A 23 -34.14 -14.17 -9.85
C GLY A 23 -33.58 -12.77 -10.08
N VAL A 24 -32.73 -12.27 -9.18
CA VAL A 24 -32.04 -10.99 -9.34
C VAL A 24 -30.90 -11.23 -10.33
N GLN A 25 -31.12 -10.82 -11.57
CA GLN A 25 -30.07 -10.77 -12.57
C GLN A 25 -29.37 -9.40 -12.45
N TYR A 26 -28.08 -9.41 -12.15
CA TYR A 26 -27.26 -8.21 -12.23
C TYR A 26 -27.07 -7.87 -13.70
N MET A 27 -27.73 -6.81 -14.18
CA MET A 27 -27.55 -6.30 -15.53
C MET A 27 -26.39 -5.30 -15.52
N GLY A 28 -25.22 -5.75 -15.96
CA GLY A 28 -24.08 -4.89 -16.23
C GLY A 28 -24.17 -4.32 -17.65
N ASP A 29 -23.53 -3.17 -17.87
CA ASP A 29 -23.32 -2.66 -19.23
C ASP A 29 -22.38 -3.60 -19.98
N ILE A 30 -22.90 -4.22 -21.04
CA ILE A 30 -22.17 -5.21 -21.84
C ILE A 30 -21.00 -4.61 -22.62
N THR A 31 -20.93 -3.27 -22.71
CA THR A 31 -19.83 -2.57 -23.39
C THR A 31 -18.60 -2.40 -22.52
N TRP A 32 -18.70 -2.67 -21.21
CA TRP A 32 -17.57 -2.54 -20.30
C TRP A 32 -16.54 -3.65 -20.49
N ILE A 33 -15.27 -3.27 -20.45
CA ILE A 33 -14.17 -4.24 -20.46
C ILE A 33 -14.24 -5.06 -19.18
N MET A 34 -14.26 -6.39 -19.32
CA MET A 34 -14.34 -7.31 -18.19
C MET A 34 -12.97 -7.91 -17.88
N SER A 35 -12.64 -7.97 -16.60
CA SER A 35 -11.52 -8.80 -16.15
C SER A 35 -11.92 -10.29 -16.09
N PRO A 36 -10.96 -11.23 -16.04
CA PRO A 36 -11.25 -12.65 -15.83
C PRO A 36 -12.00 -12.96 -14.53
N ARG A 37 -12.01 -12.04 -13.56
CA ARG A 37 -12.78 -12.18 -12.33
C ARG A 37 -14.27 -11.96 -12.61
N PRO A 38 -15.17 -12.87 -12.19
CA PRO A 38 -16.60 -12.70 -12.38
C PRO A 38 -17.12 -11.39 -11.77
N ASN A 39 -17.98 -10.68 -12.52
CA ASN A 39 -18.60 -9.42 -12.11
C ASN A 39 -17.60 -8.30 -11.75
N ALA A 40 -16.44 -8.26 -12.42
CA ALA A 40 -15.44 -7.22 -12.23
C ALA A 40 -15.20 -6.44 -13.54
N PRO A 41 -16.11 -5.50 -13.88
CA PRO A 41 -15.92 -4.58 -14.99
C PRO A 41 -14.87 -3.50 -14.67
N VAL A 42 -14.22 -3.00 -15.72
CA VAL A 42 -13.24 -1.93 -15.66
C VAL A 42 -13.94 -0.60 -15.97
N VAL A 43 -14.14 0.23 -14.94
CA VAL A 43 -14.91 1.47 -15.01
C VAL A 43 -14.16 2.61 -14.30
N PRO A 44 -13.12 3.20 -14.93
CA PRO A 44 -12.22 4.14 -14.28
C PRO A 44 -12.93 5.38 -13.71
N TRP A 45 -13.85 5.98 -14.47
CA TRP A 45 -14.62 7.15 -14.04
C TRP A 45 -15.49 6.87 -12.80
N GLY A 46 -15.78 5.60 -12.52
CA GLY A 46 -16.51 5.19 -11.32
C GLY A 46 -15.74 5.53 -10.04
N LEU A 47 -14.39 5.43 -10.06
CA LEU A 47 -13.56 5.84 -8.92
C LEU A 47 -13.69 7.34 -8.65
N ARG A 48 -13.61 8.17 -9.70
CA ARG A 48 -13.78 9.63 -9.56
C ARG A 48 -15.17 9.98 -9.01
N LYS A 49 -16.23 9.33 -9.48
CA LYS A 49 -17.58 9.53 -8.91
C LYS A 49 -17.65 9.13 -7.42
N ALA A 50 -17.05 8.01 -7.04
CA ALA A 50 -17.02 7.58 -5.65
C ALA A 50 -16.24 8.56 -4.75
N LEU A 51 -15.10 9.08 -5.23
CA LEU A 51 -14.30 10.06 -4.51
C LEU A 51 -15.05 11.39 -4.32
N ASN A 52 -15.71 11.88 -5.37
CA ASN A 52 -16.56 13.08 -5.29
C ASN A 52 -17.72 12.89 -4.31
N TRP A 53 -18.36 11.71 -4.32
CA TRP A 53 -19.42 11.39 -3.38
C TRP A 53 -18.92 11.48 -1.93
N VAL A 54 -17.73 10.94 -1.63
CA VAL A 54 -17.12 11.06 -0.30
C VAL A 54 -16.87 12.52 0.08
N GLU A 55 -16.31 13.32 -0.84
CA GLU A 55 -16.06 14.74 -0.59
C GLU A 55 -17.36 15.52 -0.33
N GLU A 56 -18.42 15.28 -1.11
CA GLU A 56 -19.71 15.93 -0.93
C GLU A 56 -20.36 15.63 0.44
N HIS A 57 -20.24 14.37 0.90
CA HIS A 57 -20.93 13.89 2.10
C HIS A 57 -20.14 14.13 3.39
N TYR A 58 -18.81 14.08 3.33
CA TYR A 58 -17.97 14.18 4.53
C TYR A 58 -17.15 15.48 4.61
N ARG A 59 -16.96 16.17 3.48
CA ARG A 59 -16.31 17.49 3.31
C ARG A 59 -14.92 17.64 3.93
N GLY A 60 -13.90 17.74 3.08
CA GLY A 60 -12.53 18.09 3.47
C GLY A 60 -11.78 16.99 4.23
N VAL A 61 -12.34 15.78 4.35
CA VAL A 61 -11.69 14.66 5.03
C VAL A 61 -10.56 14.10 4.17
N ALA A 62 -9.42 13.79 4.79
CA ALA A 62 -8.32 13.16 4.07
C ALA A 62 -8.71 11.76 3.58
N VAL A 63 -8.63 11.52 2.26
CA VAL A 63 -8.97 10.24 1.64
C VAL A 63 -7.72 9.50 1.16
N TYR A 64 -7.68 8.20 1.36
CA TYR A 64 -6.63 7.31 0.84
C TYR A 64 -7.29 6.15 0.07
N VAL A 65 -6.89 5.94 -1.18
CA VAL A 65 -7.29 4.75 -1.94
C VAL A 65 -6.34 3.62 -1.54
N VAL A 66 -6.74 2.81 -0.55
CA VAL A 66 -5.87 1.80 0.07
C VAL A 66 -5.67 0.52 -0.74
N ALA A 67 -6.58 0.22 -1.67
CA ALA A 67 -6.46 -0.93 -2.56
C ALA A 67 -7.26 -0.70 -3.84
N ASN A 68 -6.57 -0.61 -4.97
CA ASN A 68 -7.21 -0.57 -6.28
C ASN A 68 -6.40 -1.39 -7.30
N GLY A 69 -7.06 -2.31 -7.99
CA GLY A 69 -6.39 -3.25 -8.89
C GLY A 69 -7.36 -4.15 -9.63
N VAL A 70 -6.81 -4.89 -10.59
CA VAL A 70 -7.55 -5.79 -11.47
C VAL A 70 -6.88 -7.14 -11.54
N GLN A 71 -7.70 -8.20 -11.55
CA GLN A 71 -7.20 -9.55 -11.78
C GLN A 71 -6.93 -9.75 -13.27
N GLU A 72 -5.84 -10.40 -13.62
CA GLU A 72 -5.64 -10.96 -14.96
C GLU A 72 -5.28 -12.43 -14.85
N ASP A 73 -5.35 -13.12 -15.98
CA ASP A 73 -4.93 -14.50 -16.12
C ASP A 73 -3.41 -14.62 -15.88
N PRO A 74 -2.97 -15.30 -14.81
CA PRO A 74 -1.56 -15.46 -14.49
C PRO A 74 -0.78 -16.19 -15.60
N ALA A 75 -1.46 -17.03 -16.40
CA ALA A 75 -0.82 -17.83 -17.42
C ALA A 75 -0.38 -17.02 -18.65
N ARG A 76 -0.92 -15.80 -18.83
CA ARG A 76 -0.67 -15.01 -20.04
C ARG A 76 0.59 -14.15 -19.98
N PHE A 77 1.18 -13.93 -18.80
CA PHE A 77 2.36 -13.09 -18.50
C PHE A 77 2.39 -11.66 -19.09
N ASN A 78 1.47 -11.32 -19.98
CA ASN A 78 1.20 -10.02 -20.54
C ASN A 78 0.03 -9.41 -19.78
N ASP A 79 0.30 -8.33 -19.06
CA ASP A 79 -0.64 -7.66 -18.18
C ASP A 79 -1.18 -6.33 -18.72
N SER A 80 -1.47 -6.31 -20.02
CA SER A 80 -1.97 -5.13 -20.73
C SER A 80 -3.26 -4.56 -20.12
N LEU A 81 -4.16 -5.40 -19.59
CA LEU A 81 -5.37 -4.90 -18.92
C LEU A 81 -5.01 -4.17 -17.63
N ARG A 82 -4.06 -4.69 -16.83
CA ARG A 82 -3.62 -4.01 -15.60
C ARG A 82 -2.87 -2.72 -15.89
N VAL A 83 -2.05 -2.67 -16.94
CA VAL A 83 -1.42 -1.44 -17.41
C VAL A 83 -2.48 -0.37 -17.71
N TYR A 84 -3.48 -0.72 -18.53
CA TYR A 84 -4.59 0.18 -18.85
C TYR A 84 -5.40 0.58 -17.62
N TYR A 85 -5.69 -0.39 -16.74
CA TYR A 85 -6.47 -0.18 -15.52
C TYR A 85 -5.78 0.82 -14.59
N LEU A 86 -4.52 0.59 -14.24
CA LEU A 86 -3.77 1.48 -13.35
C LEU A 86 -3.64 2.88 -13.94
N TYR A 87 -3.27 2.97 -15.23
CA TYR A 87 -3.17 4.26 -15.92
C TYR A 87 -4.50 5.04 -15.83
N SER A 88 -5.61 4.40 -16.17
CA SER A 88 -6.91 5.06 -16.25
C SER A 88 -7.47 5.41 -14.87
N TYR A 89 -7.37 4.51 -13.90
CA TYR A 89 -7.88 4.75 -12.53
C TYR A 89 -7.06 5.80 -11.79
N ILE A 90 -5.73 5.78 -11.90
CA ILE A 90 -4.88 6.81 -11.28
C ILE A 90 -5.14 8.17 -11.95
N ASN A 91 -5.37 8.22 -13.26
CA ASN A 91 -5.74 9.46 -13.95
C ASN A 91 -7.09 10.02 -13.46
N GLU A 92 -8.10 9.17 -13.28
CA GLU A 92 -9.38 9.60 -12.73
C GLU A 92 -9.28 10.04 -11.25
N ALA A 93 -8.44 9.39 -10.45
CA ALA A 93 -8.13 9.83 -9.09
C ALA A 93 -7.41 11.18 -9.07
N LEU A 94 -6.47 11.40 -10.00
CA LEU A 94 -5.77 12.67 -10.14
C LEU A 94 -6.73 13.79 -10.56
N LYS A 95 -7.66 13.53 -11.48
CA LYS A 95 -8.72 14.49 -11.82
C LYS A 95 -9.61 14.83 -10.62
N ALA A 96 -9.97 13.85 -9.80
CA ALA A 96 -10.71 14.10 -8.57
C ALA A 96 -9.96 15.06 -7.64
N TYR A 97 -8.64 14.87 -7.51
CA TYR A 97 -7.79 15.74 -6.71
C TYR A 97 -7.62 17.14 -7.31
N THR A 98 -7.24 17.24 -8.59
CA THR A 98 -6.84 18.52 -9.20
C THR A 98 -8.01 19.34 -9.73
N LEU A 99 -9.06 18.69 -10.24
CA LEU A 99 -10.19 19.36 -10.89
C LEU A 99 -11.40 19.48 -9.98
N ASP A 100 -11.63 18.48 -9.12
CA ASP A 100 -12.83 18.44 -8.27
C ASP A 100 -12.55 18.85 -6.81
N GLY A 101 -11.29 19.03 -6.44
CA GLY A 101 -10.89 19.48 -5.10
C GLY A 101 -11.01 18.43 -4.00
N VAL A 102 -11.13 17.14 -4.35
CA VAL A 102 -11.15 16.05 -3.36
C VAL A 102 -9.85 16.03 -2.57
N ASN A 103 -9.92 15.95 -1.24
CA ASN A 103 -8.75 15.90 -0.36
C ASN A 103 -8.04 14.52 -0.36
N LEU A 104 -7.63 14.05 -1.55
CA LEU A 104 -6.93 12.79 -1.76
C LEU A 104 -5.45 12.90 -1.32
N LYS A 105 -5.01 11.97 -0.46
CA LYS A 105 -3.67 11.96 0.13
C LYS A 105 -2.78 10.83 -0.34
N GLY A 106 -3.35 9.78 -0.90
CA GLY A 106 -2.56 8.64 -1.36
C GLY A 106 -3.37 7.62 -2.15
N TYR A 107 -2.65 6.86 -2.95
CA TYR A 107 -3.18 5.80 -3.79
C TYR A 107 -2.24 4.60 -3.70
N PHE A 108 -2.83 3.43 -3.45
CA PHE A 108 -2.12 2.17 -3.29
C PHE A 108 -2.67 1.15 -4.28
N ALA A 109 -1.84 0.82 -5.29
CA ALA A 109 -2.14 -0.24 -6.24
C ALA A 109 -2.20 -1.60 -5.53
N TYR A 110 -3.14 -2.45 -5.93
CA TYR A 110 -3.31 -3.80 -5.42
C TYR A 110 -3.07 -4.84 -6.52
N SER A 111 -2.22 -5.86 -6.33
CA SER A 111 -1.34 -6.15 -5.18
C SER A 111 0.13 -6.01 -5.56
N LEU A 112 1.03 -6.01 -4.58
CA LEU A 112 2.47 -5.99 -4.87
C LEU A 112 2.91 -7.26 -5.61
N ASN A 113 2.51 -8.45 -5.13
CA ASN A 113 2.87 -9.73 -5.73
C ASN A 113 1.70 -10.73 -5.78
N ASP A 114 1.87 -11.77 -6.59
CA ASP A 114 0.89 -12.84 -6.81
C ASP A 114 0.89 -13.95 -5.73
N GLN A 115 1.79 -13.92 -4.74
CA GLN A 115 1.90 -15.02 -3.75
C GLN A 115 0.63 -15.22 -2.92
N ARG A 116 -0.02 -14.11 -2.55
CA ARG A 116 -1.22 -14.13 -1.69
C ARG A 116 -2.53 -14.05 -2.47
N ASP A 117 -2.54 -13.29 -3.56
CA ASP A 117 -3.72 -13.13 -4.42
C ASP A 117 -3.30 -13.27 -5.89
N PRO A 118 -3.25 -14.52 -6.41
CA PRO A 118 -2.75 -14.79 -7.75
C PRO A 118 -3.54 -14.05 -8.83
N GLY A 119 -2.80 -13.38 -9.72
CA GLY A 119 -3.35 -12.62 -10.82
C GLY A 119 -3.61 -11.14 -10.49
N PHE A 120 -3.29 -10.66 -9.28
CA PHE A 120 -3.37 -9.23 -8.94
C PHE A 120 -2.01 -8.53 -8.87
N GLY A 121 -0.92 -9.28 -8.70
CA GLY A 121 0.41 -8.78 -8.42
C GLY A 121 1.01 -7.98 -9.56
N LEU A 122 1.73 -6.91 -9.22
CA LEU A 122 2.68 -6.24 -10.11
C LEU A 122 3.93 -7.09 -10.34
N TYR A 123 4.30 -7.89 -9.33
CA TYR A 123 5.24 -9.01 -9.45
C TYR A 123 4.47 -10.32 -9.66
N GLY A 124 4.83 -11.05 -10.71
CA GLY A 124 4.42 -12.44 -10.91
C GLY A 124 5.23 -13.38 -10.03
N HIS A 125 4.66 -14.54 -9.71
CA HIS A 125 5.35 -15.56 -8.94
C HIS A 125 5.09 -16.94 -9.56
N VAL A 126 6.15 -17.59 -10.06
CA VAL A 126 6.08 -18.90 -10.71
C VAL A 126 7.26 -19.74 -10.25
N GLN A 127 7.00 -20.91 -9.63
CA GLN A 127 8.03 -21.87 -9.21
C GLN A 127 9.21 -21.22 -8.45
N ASP A 128 8.91 -20.40 -7.44
CA ASP A 128 9.85 -19.63 -6.63
C ASP A 128 10.61 -18.48 -7.34
N GLU A 129 10.32 -18.21 -8.61
CA GLU A 129 10.87 -17.05 -9.33
C GLU A 129 9.89 -15.87 -9.31
N GLU A 130 10.44 -14.65 -9.11
CA GLU A 130 9.70 -13.40 -9.23
C GLU A 130 9.83 -12.81 -10.64
N ILE A 131 8.69 -12.54 -11.27
CA ILE A 131 8.62 -12.00 -12.63
C ILE A 131 8.18 -10.54 -12.56
N ILE A 132 8.96 -9.64 -13.16
CA ILE A 132 8.58 -8.24 -13.30
C ILE A 132 7.56 -8.11 -14.43
N LYS A 133 6.36 -7.59 -14.13
CA LYS A 133 5.33 -7.34 -15.13
C LYS A 133 5.37 -5.91 -15.66
N ALA A 134 4.78 -5.66 -16.83
CA ALA A 134 4.81 -4.34 -17.46
C ALA A 134 4.04 -3.29 -16.64
N SER A 135 3.00 -3.69 -15.90
CA SER A 135 2.29 -2.79 -14.97
C SER A 135 3.18 -2.23 -13.87
N LEU A 136 4.21 -2.96 -13.41
CA LEU A 136 5.15 -2.45 -12.41
C LEU A 136 5.96 -1.29 -12.98
N SER A 137 6.54 -1.47 -14.17
CA SER A 137 7.31 -0.41 -14.85
C SER A 137 6.45 0.82 -15.14
N GLN A 138 5.20 0.63 -15.55
CA GLN A 138 4.27 1.73 -15.76
C GLN A 138 3.92 2.45 -14.45
N TYR A 139 3.66 1.72 -13.38
CA TYR A 139 3.35 2.30 -12.08
C TYR A 139 4.54 3.07 -11.50
N GLN A 140 5.76 2.54 -11.63
CA GLN A 140 7.00 3.23 -11.28
C GLN A 140 7.16 4.53 -12.07
N ASN A 141 6.88 4.51 -13.37
CA ASN A 141 6.95 5.71 -14.20
C ASN A 141 5.99 6.80 -13.69
N ILE A 142 4.75 6.45 -13.37
CA ILE A 142 3.76 7.39 -12.81
C ILE A 142 4.25 7.97 -11.48
N ILE A 143 4.81 7.13 -10.58
CA ILE A 143 5.35 7.58 -9.30
C ILE A 143 6.53 8.55 -9.51
N GLN A 144 7.48 8.19 -10.38
CA GLN A 144 8.67 9.00 -10.64
C GLN A 144 8.33 10.39 -11.19
N HIS A 145 7.26 10.49 -11.98
CA HIS A 145 6.79 11.75 -12.56
C HIS A 145 5.68 12.43 -11.74
N ASN A 146 5.33 11.87 -10.56
CA ASN A 146 4.25 12.35 -9.71
C ASN A 146 2.92 12.58 -10.48
N GLY A 147 2.56 11.63 -11.35
CA GLY A 147 1.36 11.70 -12.18
C GLY A 147 1.66 11.55 -13.68
N PHE A 148 0.96 12.34 -14.50
CA PHE A 148 0.97 12.24 -15.96
C PHE A 148 1.46 13.57 -16.57
N PRO A 149 2.78 13.74 -16.79
CA PRO A 149 3.30 14.97 -17.38
C PRO A 149 2.85 15.11 -18.84
N LEU A 150 2.50 16.33 -19.26
CA LEU A 150 2.23 16.63 -20.67
C LEU A 150 3.55 16.64 -21.45
N GLN A 151 3.50 16.15 -22.69
CA GLN A 151 4.66 16.23 -23.58
C GLN A 151 4.95 17.69 -23.92
N GLY A 152 6.18 18.15 -23.65
CA GLY A 152 6.62 19.53 -23.93
C GLY A 152 6.52 20.49 -22.74
N THR A 153 5.88 20.11 -21.64
CA THR A 153 6.09 20.82 -20.36
C THR A 153 7.42 20.36 -19.77
N PRO A 154 8.33 21.28 -19.37
CA PRO A 154 9.45 20.90 -18.53
C PRO A 154 8.84 20.21 -17.32
N ALA A 155 9.31 18.99 -17.00
CA ALA A 155 8.91 18.31 -15.78
C ALA A 155 9.06 19.33 -14.66
N SER A 156 7.93 19.79 -14.12
CA SER A 156 7.95 20.65 -12.94
C SER A 156 8.84 19.90 -11.97
N THR A 157 9.96 20.50 -11.58
CA THR A 157 10.83 20.02 -10.52
C THR A 157 10.03 20.09 -9.23
N LEU A 158 8.99 19.27 -9.13
CA LEU A 158 8.38 18.92 -7.89
C LEU A 158 9.36 17.91 -7.31
N GLN A 159 10.46 18.46 -6.79
CA GLN A 159 11.31 17.77 -5.86
C GLN A 159 10.34 17.22 -4.81
N CYS A 160 10.21 15.89 -4.77
CA CYS A 160 9.80 15.22 -3.55
C CYS A 160 10.54 15.94 -2.42
N PRO A 161 9.88 16.36 -1.33
CA PRO A 161 10.60 16.88 -0.18
C PRO A 161 11.56 15.77 0.29
N SER A 162 12.79 15.84 -0.21
CA SER A 162 13.85 14.87 0.01
C SER A 162 14.63 15.21 1.28
N GLN A 163 14.06 16.06 2.13
CA GLN A 163 14.52 16.22 3.50
C GLN A 163 13.45 15.67 4.42
N PRO A 164 13.55 14.39 4.83
CA PRO A 164 12.99 14.03 6.12
C PRO A 164 13.49 15.08 7.14
N LEU A 165 12.58 15.64 7.94
CA LEU A 165 12.96 16.58 9.00
C LEU A 165 14.20 16.03 9.73
N PRO A 166 15.24 16.86 9.96
CA PRO A 166 16.42 16.40 10.67
C PRO A 166 16.01 15.98 12.08
N CYS A 167 15.76 14.69 12.28
CA CYS A 167 15.58 14.12 13.60
C CYS A 167 16.96 13.70 14.10
N PRO A 168 17.53 14.39 15.10
CA PRO A 168 18.88 14.11 15.58
C PRO A 168 19.05 12.67 16.08
N GLY A 169 17.96 12.05 16.55
CA GLY A 169 17.94 10.68 17.08
C GLY A 169 17.72 9.56 16.07
N CYS A 170 17.02 9.78 14.95
CA CYS A 170 16.74 8.69 14.01
C CYS A 170 17.98 8.28 13.20
N LEU A 171 18.94 9.20 13.03
CA LEU A 171 20.13 8.95 12.22
C LEU A 171 21.05 7.89 12.85
N VAL A 172 21.12 7.84 14.19
CA VAL A 172 21.95 6.88 14.93
C VAL A 172 21.38 5.46 14.81
N LEU A 173 20.06 5.31 14.93
CA LEU A 173 19.35 4.04 14.79
C LEU A 173 19.32 3.53 13.34
N ALA A 174 19.13 4.43 12.36
CA ALA A 174 19.02 4.04 10.96
C ALA A 174 20.38 3.77 10.29
N LYS A 175 21.45 4.49 10.66
CA LYS A 175 22.75 4.35 9.99
C LYS A 175 23.72 3.38 10.67
N ARG A 176 23.57 3.09 11.97
CA ARG A 176 24.47 2.17 12.70
C ARG A 176 23.72 1.37 13.79
N PRO A 177 22.79 0.48 13.41
CA PRO A 177 21.97 -0.28 14.36
C PRO A 177 22.82 -1.10 15.36
N VAL A 178 23.98 -1.59 14.91
CA VAL A 178 24.95 -2.33 15.73
C VAL A 178 25.57 -1.45 16.82
N VAL A 179 25.89 -0.18 16.53
CA VAL A 179 26.48 0.74 17.51
C VAL A 179 25.46 1.14 18.57
N GLY A 180 24.20 1.34 18.18
CA GLY A 180 23.09 1.58 19.11
C GLY A 180 22.89 0.39 20.06
N PHE A 181 22.90 -0.84 19.53
CA PHE A 181 22.79 -2.06 20.33
C PHE A 181 23.96 -2.22 21.31
N LEU A 182 25.20 -2.04 20.86
CA LEU A 182 26.40 -2.17 21.69
C LEU A 182 26.45 -1.12 22.81
N SER A 183 26.01 0.11 22.54
CA SER A 183 25.92 1.17 23.55
C SER A 183 24.92 0.81 24.66
N LEU A 184 23.76 0.26 24.29
CA LEU A 184 22.70 -0.08 25.22
C LEU A 184 23.11 -1.26 26.12
N VAL A 185 23.67 -2.30 25.52
CA VAL A 185 24.22 -3.46 26.26
C VAL A 185 25.36 -3.04 27.18
N GLY A 186 26.30 -2.22 26.70
CA GLY A 186 27.41 -1.71 27.51
C GLY A 186 26.94 -0.91 28.72
N SER A 187 25.94 -0.04 28.56
CA SER A 187 25.36 0.71 29.67
C SER A 187 24.70 -0.18 30.73
N ALA A 188 23.97 -1.22 30.31
CA ALA A 188 23.33 -2.16 31.23
C ALA A 188 24.35 -2.97 32.05
N VAL A 189 25.48 -3.34 31.44
CA VAL A 189 26.56 -4.06 32.14
C VAL A 189 27.25 -3.16 33.18
N LEU A 190 27.49 -1.88 32.88
CA LEU A 190 28.09 -0.95 33.84
C LEU A 190 27.17 -0.68 35.04
N VAL A 191 25.87 -0.51 34.79
CA VAL A 191 24.88 -0.32 35.86
C VAL A 191 24.78 -1.56 36.76
N THR A 192 24.76 -2.75 36.18
CA THR A 192 24.69 -4.00 36.97
C THR A 192 25.95 -4.22 37.79
N LEU A 193 27.14 -3.99 37.23
CA LEU A 193 28.41 -4.05 37.98
C LEU A 193 28.46 -3.00 39.10
N GLY A 194 28.02 -1.76 38.83
CA GLY A 194 27.94 -0.71 39.84
C GLY A 194 27.02 -1.08 41.01
N LEU A 195 25.85 -1.66 40.72
CA LEU A 195 24.94 -2.17 41.75
C LEU A 195 25.56 -3.32 42.54
N ILE A 196 26.23 -4.27 41.88
CA ILE A 196 26.91 -5.38 42.55
C ILE A 196 27.98 -4.86 43.52
N ILE A 197 28.82 -3.92 43.07
CA ILE A 197 29.87 -3.31 43.90
C ILE A 197 29.24 -2.53 45.07
N TYR A 198 28.20 -1.73 44.80
CA TYR A 198 27.48 -0.98 45.83
C TYR A 198 26.89 -1.89 46.91
N TYR A 199 26.19 -2.95 46.51
CA TYR A 199 25.59 -3.89 47.45
C TYR A 199 26.63 -4.74 48.17
N ALA A 200 27.74 -5.09 47.52
CA ALA A 200 28.86 -5.79 48.17
C ALA A 200 29.54 -4.90 49.23
N ALA A 201 29.80 -3.63 48.92
CA ALA A 201 30.39 -2.67 49.86
C ALA A 201 29.44 -2.39 51.05
N LYS A 202 28.15 -2.19 50.78
CA LYS A 202 27.14 -2.01 51.84
C LYS A 202 27.06 -3.23 52.76
N ARG A 203 27.08 -4.45 52.21
CA ARG A 203 27.05 -5.69 52.99
C ARG A 203 28.30 -5.89 53.87
N HIS A 204 29.44 -5.31 53.49
CA HIS A 204 30.65 -5.30 54.30
C HIS A 204 30.58 -4.28 55.45
N ILE A 205 29.97 -3.11 55.22
CA ILE A 205 29.75 -2.08 56.24
C ILE A 205 28.73 -2.57 57.29
N ASP A 206 27.66 -3.24 56.89
CA ASP A 206 26.63 -3.76 57.81
C ASP A 206 27.10 -4.97 58.64
N ARG A 207 28.31 -5.50 58.40
CA ARG A 207 28.90 -6.66 59.10
C ARG A 207 30.08 -6.32 60.02
N GLY A 208 30.50 -5.06 60.10
CA GLY A 208 31.52 -4.56 61.03
C GLY A 208 30.88 -3.81 62.19
#